data_AF-A0A9Q3HXV0-F1
#
_entry.id   AF-A0A9Q3HXV0-F1
#
_cell.length_a   1.000
_cell.length_b   1.000
_cell.length_c   1.000
_cell.angle_alpha   90.00
_cell.angle_beta   90.00
_cell.angle_gamma   90.00
#
_symmetry.space_group_name_H-M   'P 1'
#
loop_
_entity.id
_entity.type
_entity.pdbx_description
1 polymer ?
#
loop_
_entity_poly.entity_id
_entity_poly.type
_entity_poly.pdbx_seq_one_letter_code
_entity_poly.pdbx_strand_id
1 'polypeptide(L)'
;MEEKLIDLLFKYKDAFGTDKEPLGAIIGHEVDIILDVEKPYPPLLRRPAFPASPRAREALEVHIKELIDLGVLRKVGNNEQVEVTTPVIIAWQNGKSRMVGEFRALNTYTIPERYPIPRILETLTQLSHAKFITAMDSLKGFNQNLPTDNAKRLPRIIVHCGIFEYLRMPFGIKNAPSHYQRMINTIFSEELSEGWFIIYIDDIIVFHKAWDSHLTRLEIVLQKIVQLNMKISMKKCHFSCSELKALGHVVS
;
A
#
# COMPACT_ATOMS: atom_id res chain seq x y z
N MET A 1 -11.66 -26.04 -15.96
CA MET A 1 -10.97 -25.42 -14.80
C MET A 1 -10.89 -23.92 -14.99
N GLU A 2 -10.30 -23.44 -16.09
CA GLU A 2 -10.17 -22.01 -16.40
C GLU A 2 -11.50 -21.24 -16.44
N GLU A 3 -12.57 -21.81 -17.00
CA GLU A 3 -13.89 -21.17 -17.05
C GLU A 3 -14.43 -20.80 -15.65
N LYS A 4 -14.42 -21.75 -14.71
CA LYS A 4 -14.83 -21.50 -13.30
C LYS A 4 -14.00 -20.39 -12.64
N LEU A 5 -12.71 -20.31 -12.96
CA LEU A 5 -11.83 -19.25 -12.45
C LEU A 5 -12.23 -17.90 -13.04
N ILE A 6 -12.44 -17.83 -14.36
CA ILE A 6 -12.86 -16.60 -15.05
C ILE A 6 -14.19 -16.11 -14.50
N ASP A 7 -15.17 -17.00 -14.32
CA ASP A 7 -16.47 -16.67 -13.75
C ASP A 7 -16.33 -16.10 -12.33
N LEU A 8 -15.46 -16.69 -11.51
CA LEU A 8 -15.18 -16.20 -10.17
C LEU A 8 -14.54 -14.80 -10.20
N LEU A 9 -13.53 -14.59 -11.05
CA LEU A 9 -12.88 -13.29 -11.19
C LEU A 9 -13.84 -12.22 -11.72
N PHE A 10 -14.75 -12.59 -12.62
CA PHE A 10 -15.77 -11.69 -13.14
C PHE A 10 -16.84 -11.36 -12.09
N LYS A 11 -17.26 -12.35 -11.29
CA LYS A 11 -18.15 -12.17 -10.14
C LYS A 11 -17.59 -11.17 -9.15
N TYR A 12 -16.28 -11.21 -8.89
CA TYR A 12 -15.57 -10.28 -8.00
C TYR A 12 -14.75 -9.24 -8.75
N LYS A 13 -15.23 -8.76 -9.91
CA LYS A 13 -14.54 -7.73 -10.72
C LYS A 13 -14.22 -6.46 -9.92
N ASP A 14 -15.04 -6.16 -8.91
CA ASP A 14 -14.85 -5.00 -8.04
C ASP A 14 -13.65 -5.14 -7.09
N ALA A 15 -13.05 -6.32 -6.95
CA ALA A 15 -11.77 -6.48 -6.26
C ALA A 15 -10.61 -5.90 -7.08
N PHE A 16 -10.78 -5.74 -8.39
CA PHE A 16 -9.71 -5.31 -9.30
C PHE A 16 -9.80 -3.81 -9.55
N GLY A 17 -8.65 -3.17 -9.67
CA GLY A 17 -8.57 -1.78 -10.07
C GLY A 17 -7.53 -1.56 -11.16
N THR A 18 -7.71 -0.49 -11.92
CA THR A 18 -6.72 -0.02 -12.90
C THR A 18 -6.06 1.28 -12.43
N ASP A 19 -4.90 1.62 -13.01
CA ASP A 19 -4.18 2.85 -12.66
C ASP A 19 -4.96 4.16 -12.94
N LYS A 20 -6.08 4.05 -13.68
CA LYS A 20 -6.92 5.16 -14.15
C LYS A 20 -8.24 5.31 -13.38
N GLU A 21 -8.58 4.35 -12.54
CA GLU A 21 -9.79 4.38 -11.72
C GLU A 21 -9.48 4.94 -10.34
N PRO A 22 -10.48 5.52 -9.65
CA PRO A 22 -10.32 5.94 -8.27
C PRO A 22 -9.88 4.74 -7.43
N LEU A 23 -8.82 4.93 -6.66
CA LEU A 23 -8.27 3.91 -5.79
C LEU A 23 -9.32 3.47 -4.76
N GLY A 24 -9.36 2.17 -4.44
CA GLY A 24 -10.10 1.66 -3.29
C GLY A 24 -9.64 2.34 -2.00
N ALA A 25 -10.50 2.41 -1.00
CA ALA A 25 -10.19 3.01 0.28
C ALA A 25 -10.57 2.02 1.37
N ILE A 26 -9.59 1.65 2.19
CA ILE A 26 -9.79 0.71 3.29
C ILE A 26 -10.46 1.47 4.43
N ILE A 27 -11.74 1.15 4.66
CA ILE A 27 -12.61 1.83 5.62
C ILE A 27 -12.51 1.14 6.98
N GLY A 28 -12.47 1.92 8.08
CA GLY A 28 -12.48 1.40 9.45
C GLY A 28 -11.13 0.92 9.96
N HIS A 29 -10.07 1.13 9.18
CA HIS A 29 -8.69 0.81 9.54
C HIS A 29 -7.78 2.01 9.29
N GLU A 30 -8.24 3.20 9.67
CA GLU A 30 -7.50 4.44 9.50
C GLU A 30 -6.14 4.38 10.23
N VAL A 31 -5.11 4.95 9.60
CA VAL A 31 -3.74 4.97 10.11
C VAL A 31 -3.52 6.25 10.88
N ASP A 32 -3.09 6.11 12.12
CA ASP A 32 -2.67 7.25 12.92
C ASP A 32 -1.14 7.41 12.91
N ILE A 33 -0.68 8.65 13.08
CA ILE A 33 0.75 8.97 13.19
C ILE A 33 0.93 9.72 14.51
N ILE A 34 1.43 9.01 15.51
CA ILE A 34 1.67 9.56 16.84
C ILE A 34 3.14 9.95 16.94
N LEU A 35 3.38 11.22 17.28
CA LEU A 35 4.72 11.75 17.48
C LEU A 35 5.13 11.64 18.96
N ASP A 36 6.43 11.47 19.21
CA ASP A 36 7.03 11.51 20.56
C ASP A 36 7.38 12.94 21.01
N VAL A 37 6.97 13.94 20.23
CA VAL A 37 7.17 15.37 20.47
C VAL A 37 5.84 16.11 20.40
N GLU A 38 5.72 17.15 21.21
CA GLU A 38 4.56 18.03 21.25
C GLU A 38 4.81 19.33 20.47
N LYS A 39 3.76 20.15 20.34
CA LYS A 39 3.85 21.46 19.70
C LYS A 39 4.45 22.50 20.65
N PRO A 40 5.27 23.45 20.16
CA PRO A 40 5.70 23.60 18.78
C PRO A 40 6.71 22.52 18.38
N TYR A 41 6.54 21.96 17.17
CA TYR A 41 7.38 20.87 16.69
C TYR A 41 8.84 21.31 16.42
N PRO A 42 9.80 20.38 16.54
CA PRO A 42 11.21 20.65 16.23
C PRO A 42 11.41 21.19 14.80
N PRO A 43 12.39 22.09 14.56
CA PRO A 43 12.68 22.64 13.24
C PRO A 43 12.93 21.59 12.14
N LEU A 44 13.40 20.40 12.53
CA LEU A 44 13.63 19.28 11.62
C LEU A 44 12.34 18.77 10.95
N LEU A 45 11.16 18.99 11.55
CA LEU A 45 9.87 18.69 10.95
C LEU A 45 9.37 19.77 9.99
N ARG A 46 10.02 20.95 9.94
CA ARG A 46 9.65 22.06 9.06
C ARG A 46 10.78 22.39 8.10
N ARG A 47 10.93 21.57 7.06
CA ARG A 47 12.02 21.68 6.08
C ARG A 47 11.58 22.42 4.82
N PRO A 48 12.46 23.22 4.19
CA PRO A 48 12.16 23.87 2.91
C PRO A 48 12.18 22.86 1.75
N ALA A 49 11.54 23.21 0.63
CA ALA A 49 11.65 22.43 -0.60
C ALA A 49 13.11 22.31 -1.05
N PHE A 50 13.48 21.14 -1.58
CA PHE A 50 14.79 20.99 -2.18
C PHE A 50 14.88 21.76 -3.50
N PRO A 51 16.05 22.34 -3.83
CA PRO A 51 16.31 22.84 -5.17
C PRO A 51 16.16 21.69 -6.18
N ALA A 52 15.30 21.89 -7.18
CA ALA A 52 15.05 20.93 -8.24
C ALA A 52 15.48 21.52 -9.60
N SER A 53 16.15 20.70 -10.43
CA SER A 53 16.48 21.05 -11.82
C SER A 53 15.20 21.21 -12.66
N PRO A 54 15.25 21.91 -13.83
CA PRO A 54 14.07 22.09 -14.68
C PRO A 54 13.35 20.77 -14.99
N ARG A 55 14.11 19.76 -15.41
CA ARG A 55 13.60 18.40 -15.67
C ARG A 55 12.93 17.76 -14.45
N ALA A 56 13.47 17.97 -13.25
CA ALA A 56 12.88 17.43 -12.03
C ALA A 56 11.60 18.19 -11.63
N ARG A 57 11.53 19.51 -11.89
CA ARG A 57 10.33 20.32 -11.65
C ARG A 57 9.17 19.89 -12.53
N GLU A 58 9.41 19.69 -13.82
CA GLU A 58 8.42 19.16 -14.76
C GLU A 58 7.90 17.79 -14.30
N ALA A 59 8.80 16.89 -13.92
CA ALA A 59 8.41 15.58 -13.39
C ALA A 59 7.57 15.70 -12.10
N LEU A 60 7.96 16.58 -11.16
CA LEU A 60 7.19 16.82 -9.94
C LEU A 60 5.78 17.32 -10.24
N GLU A 61 5.63 18.27 -11.17
CA GLU A 61 4.32 18.82 -11.54
C GLU A 61 3.40 17.75 -12.14
N VAL A 62 3.95 16.87 -12.99
CA VAL A 62 3.21 15.73 -13.53
C VAL A 62 2.75 14.79 -12.41
N HIS A 63 3.66 14.35 -11.53
CA HIS A 63 3.33 13.45 -10.43
C HIS A 63 2.31 14.07 -9.46
N ILE A 64 2.47 15.35 -9.12
CA ILE A 64 1.53 16.06 -8.24
C ILE A 64 0.14 16.11 -8.88
N LYS A 65 0.06 16.44 -10.17
CA LYS A 65 -1.23 16.49 -10.88
C LYS A 65 -1.90 15.12 -10.89
N GLU A 66 -1.17 14.06 -11.24
CA GLU A 66 -1.69 12.69 -11.23
C GLU A 66 -2.23 12.29 -9.85
N LEU A 67 -1.50 12.63 -8.78
CA LEU A 67 -1.92 12.31 -7.41
C LEU A 67 -3.11 13.16 -6.94
N ILE A 68 -3.27 14.39 -7.42
CA ILE A 68 -4.46 15.20 -7.17
C ILE A 68 -5.68 14.60 -7.91
N ASP A 69 -5.51 14.26 -9.18
CA ASP A 69 -6.57 13.67 -10.02
C ASP A 69 -7.04 12.32 -9.45
N LEU A 70 -6.14 11.56 -8.81
CA LEU A 70 -6.45 10.31 -8.10
C LEU A 70 -7.02 10.50 -6.69
N GLY A 71 -7.15 11.74 -6.20
CA GLY A 71 -7.61 12.04 -4.84
C GLY A 71 -6.64 11.57 -3.74
N VAL A 72 -5.35 11.44 -4.05
CA VAL A 72 -4.29 11.12 -3.07
C VAL A 72 -3.75 12.38 -2.42
N LEU A 73 -3.67 13.49 -3.17
CA LEU A 73 -3.17 14.77 -2.70
C LEU A 73 -4.22 15.88 -2.81
N ARG A 74 -4.14 16.84 -1.89
CA ARG A 74 -4.82 18.13 -1.97
C ARG A 74 -3.81 19.26 -1.80
N LYS A 75 -3.97 20.36 -2.54
CA LYS A 75 -3.17 21.56 -2.32
C LYS A 75 -3.60 22.24 -1.01
N VAL A 76 -2.63 22.57 -0.16
CA VAL A 76 -2.88 23.30 1.09
C VAL A 76 -3.12 24.78 0.76
N GLY A 77 -4.19 25.34 1.30
CA GLY A 77 -4.56 26.74 1.09
C GLY A 77 -3.63 27.72 1.82
N ASN A 78 -3.54 28.96 1.32
CA ASN A 78 -2.68 30.01 1.89
C ASN A 78 -3.04 30.38 3.35
N ASN A 79 -4.28 30.14 3.76
CA ASN A 79 -4.78 30.44 5.11
C ASN A 79 -4.68 29.25 6.07
N GLU A 80 -4.24 28.08 5.59
CA GLU A 80 -4.09 26.89 6.43
C GLU A 80 -2.75 26.93 7.17
N GLN A 81 -2.77 26.72 8.48
CA GLN A 81 -1.55 26.66 9.28
C GLN A 81 -0.74 25.42 8.88
N VAL A 82 0.56 25.61 8.65
CA VAL A 82 1.50 24.53 8.32
C VAL A 82 2.56 24.41 9.41
N GLU A 83 2.53 23.27 10.09
CA GLU A 83 3.46 22.96 11.20
C GLU A 83 4.57 22.01 10.75
N VAL A 84 4.28 21.13 9.80
CA VAL A 84 5.20 20.11 9.28
C VAL A 84 5.30 20.25 7.76
N THR A 85 6.52 20.18 7.23
CA THR A 85 6.80 20.16 5.79
C THR A 85 7.93 19.20 5.47
N THR A 86 7.65 18.27 4.57
CA THR A 86 8.59 17.26 4.09
C THR A 86 9.00 17.56 2.64
N PRO A 87 10.29 17.76 2.34
CA PRO A 87 10.72 18.01 0.98
C PRO A 87 10.68 16.73 0.16
N VAL A 88 10.55 16.90 -1.15
CA VAL A 88 10.39 15.79 -2.10
C VAL A 88 11.55 15.80 -3.10
N ILE A 89 11.99 14.61 -3.49
CA ILE A 89 12.96 14.42 -4.57
C ILE A 89 12.35 13.60 -5.70
N ILE A 90 12.89 13.76 -6.91
CA ILE A 90 12.64 12.85 -8.02
C ILE A 90 13.81 11.87 -8.12
N ALA A 91 13.51 10.58 -7.96
CA ALA A 91 14.42 9.51 -8.27
C ALA A 91 14.17 9.01 -9.70
N TRP A 92 15.23 8.87 -10.49
CA TRP A 92 15.15 8.33 -11.85
C TRP A 92 15.63 6.88 -11.85
N GLN A 93 14.84 5.97 -12.41
CA GLN A 93 15.22 4.57 -12.58
C GLN A 93 14.70 4.07 -13.92
N ASN A 94 15.61 3.53 -14.75
CA ASN A 94 15.28 2.98 -16.08
C ASN A 94 14.45 3.95 -16.94
N GLY A 95 14.81 5.24 -16.92
CA GLY A 95 14.11 6.30 -17.68
C GLY A 95 12.79 6.79 -17.07
N LYS A 96 12.27 6.12 -16.03
CA LYS A 96 11.05 6.55 -15.32
C LYS A 96 11.39 7.39 -14.10
N SER A 97 10.62 8.44 -13.84
CA SER A 97 10.73 9.25 -12.63
C SER A 97 9.81 8.70 -11.53
N ARG A 98 10.24 8.82 -10.27
CA ARG A 98 9.43 8.53 -9.08
C ARG A 98 9.53 9.69 -8.11
N MET A 99 8.38 10.15 -7.63
CA MET A 99 8.28 11.13 -6.56
C MET A 99 8.52 10.45 -5.21
N VAL A 100 9.48 10.94 -4.42
CA VAL A 100 9.85 10.36 -3.13
C VAL A 100 9.87 11.46 -2.06
N GLY A 101 8.99 11.32 -1.06
CA GLY A 101 8.96 12.20 0.12
C GLY A 101 10.06 11.82 1.11
N GLU A 102 10.79 12.82 1.60
CA GLU A 102 11.91 12.61 2.52
C GLU A 102 11.44 12.53 3.99
N PHE A 103 10.71 11.47 4.32
CA PHE A 103 10.05 11.28 5.61
C PHE A 103 10.99 10.86 6.75
N ARG A 104 12.32 10.80 6.58
CA ARG A 104 13.23 10.39 7.67
C ARG A 104 13.06 11.23 8.93
N ALA A 105 12.94 12.55 8.78
CA ALA A 105 12.70 13.47 9.88
C ALA A 105 11.40 13.12 10.64
N LEU A 106 10.30 12.95 9.90
CA LEU A 106 9.01 12.57 10.47
C LEU A 106 9.09 11.22 11.20
N ASN A 107 9.74 10.24 10.57
CA ASN A 107 9.90 8.89 11.10
C ASN A 107 10.78 8.84 12.36
N THR A 108 11.75 9.75 12.50
CA THR A 108 12.56 9.88 13.72
C THR A 108 11.69 10.19 14.92
N TYR A 109 10.74 11.13 14.76
CA TYR A 109 9.83 11.55 15.83
C TYR A 109 8.55 10.70 15.91
N THR A 110 8.35 9.75 15.00
CA THR A 110 7.16 8.88 15.03
C THR A 110 7.38 7.74 16.01
N ILE A 111 6.47 7.61 16.98
CA ILE A 111 6.45 6.49 17.93
C ILE A 111 6.35 5.19 17.13
N PRO A 112 7.33 4.27 17.25
CA PRO A 112 7.36 3.07 16.43
C PRO A 112 6.24 2.09 16.79
N GLU A 113 5.46 1.69 15.80
CA GLU A 113 4.52 0.57 15.93
C GLU A 113 5.27 -0.75 15.71
N ARG A 114 5.37 -1.55 16.77
CA ARG A 114 6.04 -2.86 16.75
C ARG A 114 5.01 -3.98 16.57
N TYR A 115 4.54 -4.16 15.34
CA TYR A 115 3.76 -5.33 14.97
C TYR A 115 4.67 -6.37 14.31
N PRO A 116 4.61 -7.66 14.71
CA PRO A 116 5.46 -8.68 14.12
C PRO A 116 5.09 -8.89 12.65
N ILE A 117 6.08 -8.72 11.77
CA ILE A 117 5.95 -9.12 10.36
C ILE A 117 6.44 -10.57 10.25
N PRO A 118 5.64 -11.48 9.68
CA PRO A 118 6.01 -12.88 9.57
C PRO A 118 7.31 -13.07 8.77
N ARG A 119 8.11 -14.07 9.15
CA ARG A 119 9.36 -14.40 8.46
C ARG A 119 9.05 -15.23 7.22
N ILE A 120 9.46 -14.74 6.05
CA ILE A 120 9.22 -15.34 4.73
C ILE A 120 9.49 -16.86 4.71
N LEU A 121 10.58 -17.35 5.34
CA LEU A 121 10.94 -18.78 5.32
C LEU A 121 9.95 -19.70 6.05
N GLU A 122 9.36 -19.25 7.16
CA GLU A 122 8.34 -20.02 7.89
C GLU A 122 7.06 -20.14 7.05
N THR A 123 6.81 -19.13 6.23
CA THR A 123 5.66 -18.98 5.36
C THR A 123 5.76 -19.85 4.09
N LEU A 124 6.98 -20.06 3.56
CA LEU A 124 7.22 -20.82 2.34
C LEU A 124 7.11 -22.35 2.50
N THR A 125 7.36 -22.90 3.69
CA THR A 125 7.28 -24.35 3.91
C THR A 125 5.85 -24.88 3.69
N GLN A 126 4.84 -24.09 4.06
CA GLN A 126 3.42 -24.43 3.87
C GLN A 126 3.02 -24.51 2.39
N LEU A 127 3.70 -23.73 1.53
CA LEU A 127 3.44 -23.67 0.09
C LEU A 127 3.97 -24.89 -0.69
N SER A 128 4.99 -25.59 -0.17
CA SER A 128 5.70 -26.70 -0.86
C SER A 128 4.84 -27.92 -1.20
N HIS A 129 3.60 -27.95 -0.72
CA HIS A 129 2.66 -29.04 -0.99
C HIS A 129 1.45 -28.58 -1.81
N ALA A 130 1.41 -27.33 -2.25
CA ALA A 130 0.34 -26.81 -3.09
C ALA A 130 0.44 -27.35 -4.52
N LYS A 131 -0.69 -27.47 -5.21
CA LYS A 131 -0.73 -27.68 -6.68
C LYS A 131 -1.27 -26.47 -7.42
N PHE A 132 -2.07 -25.66 -6.73
CA PHE A 132 -2.65 -24.44 -7.24
C PHE A 132 -2.26 -23.31 -6.30
N ILE A 133 -1.58 -22.31 -6.86
CA ILE A 133 -1.10 -21.14 -6.14
C ILE A 133 -1.62 -19.92 -6.88
N THR A 134 -2.28 -19.03 -6.14
CA THR A 134 -2.68 -17.71 -6.62
C THR A 134 -1.93 -16.67 -5.80
N ALA A 135 -1.26 -15.73 -6.48
CA ALA A 135 -0.68 -14.55 -5.85
C ALA A 135 -1.33 -13.28 -6.39
N MET A 136 -1.62 -12.36 -5.48
CA MET A 136 -2.28 -11.09 -5.76
C MET A 136 -1.45 -9.95 -5.14
N ASP A 137 -1.35 -8.84 -5.85
CA ASP A 137 -0.62 -7.64 -5.45
C ASP A 137 -1.62 -6.49 -5.21
N SER A 138 -1.52 -5.84 -4.05
CA SER A 138 -2.36 -4.68 -3.72
C SER A 138 -2.07 -3.50 -4.66
N LEU A 139 -3.10 -2.96 -5.30
CA LEU A 139 -2.95 -1.86 -6.26
C LEU A 139 -2.49 -0.58 -5.57
N LYS A 140 -1.30 -0.11 -5.94
CA LYS A 140 -0.65 1.07 -5.33
C LYS A 140 -0.55 0.98 -3.79
N GLY A 141 -0.49 -0.25 -3.24
CA GLY A 141 -0.15 -0.57 -1.84
C GLY A 141 -0.79 0.35 -0.79
N PHE A 142 0.05 0.96 0.05
CA PHE A 142 -0.36 1.83 1.16
C PHE A 142 -1.26 3.01 0.80
N ASN A 143 -1.30 3.44 -0.46
CA ASN A 143 -2.19 4.53 -0.90
C ASN A 143 -3.68 4.15 -0.84
N GLN A 144 -4.04 2.92 -0.46
CA GLN A 144 -5.42 2.54 -0.17
C GLN A 144 -5.81 2.75 1.30
N ASN A 145 -4.82 2.91 2.19
CA ASN A 145 -5.06 3.20 3.59
C ASN A 145 -5.38 4.68 3.79
N LEU A 146 -6.37 4.96 4.62
CA LEU A 146 -6.76 6.32 4.97
C LEU A 146 -6.03 6.77 6.24
N PRO A 147 -5.32 7.92 6.24
CA PRO A 147 -4.89 8.55 7.49
C PRO A 147 -6.08 9.08 8.29
N THR A 148 -5.96 9.11 9.61
CA THR A 148 -6.86 9.88 10.49
C THR A 148 -6.78 11.38 10.16
N ASP A 149 -7.79 12.17 10.54
CA ASP A 149 -7.77 13.61 10.30
C ASP A 149 -6.60 14.33 11.00
N ASN A 150 -6.14 13.79 12.13
CA ASN A 150 -4.95 14.27 12.82
C ASN A 150 -3.67 13.89 12.04
N ALA A 151 -3.59 12.65 11.57
CA ALA A 151 -2.42 12.15 10.85
C ALA A 151 -2.22 12.81 9.49
N LYS A 152 -3.29 13.20 8.76
CA LYS A 152 -3.22 13.83 7.41
C LYS A 152 -2.27 15.02 7.34
N ARG A 153 -2.15 15.80 8.43
CA ARG A 153 -1.35 17.03 8.47
C ARG A 153 0.15 16.79 8.65
N LEU A 154 0.55 15.63 9.15
CA LEU A 154 1.94 15.30 9.46
C LEU A 154 2.78 14.96 8.22
N PRO A 155 2.32 14.15 7.26
CA PRO A 155 3.10 13.82 6.07
C PRO A 155 2.98 14.88 4.96
N ARG A 156 2.64 16.14 5.28
CA ARG A 156 2.57 17.22 4.28
C ARG A 156 3.90 17.38 3.55
N ILE A 157 3.83 17.49 2.23
CA ILE A 157 4.99 17.66 1.37
C ILE A 157 5.11 19.08 0.83
N ILE A 158 6.33 19.52 0.59
CA ILE A 158 6.64 20.82 0.00
C ILE A 158 7.50 20.65 -1.25
N VAL A 159 7.07 21.31 -2.32
CA VAL A 159 7.76 21.40 -3.62
C VAL A 159 7.77 22.85 -4.10
N HIS A 160 8.41 23.13 -5.24
CA HIS A 160 8.55 24.48 -5.77
C HIS A 160 7.21 25.19 -6.06
N CYS A 161 6.15 24.43 -6.34
CA CYS A 161 4.82 24.97 -6.67
C CYS A 161 3.83 25.02 -5.47
N GLY A 162 4.28 24.65 -4.26
CA GLY A 162 3.49 24.80 -3.04
C GLY A 162 3.59 23.61 -2.07
N ILE A 163 2.65 23.60 -1.13
CA ILE A 163 2.53 22.57 -0.08
C ILE A 163 1.29 21.72 -0.39
N PHE A 164 1.44 20.41 -0.24
CA PHE A 164 0.37 19.44 -0.51
C PHE A 164 0.19 18.51 0.69
N GLU A 165 -1.05 18.13 0.92
CA GLU A 165 -1.48 17.26 2.00
C GLU A 165 -1.94 15.93 1.43
N TYR A 166 -1.52 14.84 2.07
CA TYR A 166 -1.94 13.50 1.72
C TYR A 166 -3.31 13.20 2.31
N LEU A 167 -4.24 12.82 1.43
CA LEU A 167 -5.56 12.29 1.80
C LEU A 167 -5.51 10.77 2.01
N ARG A 168 -4.40 10.13 1.64
CA ARG A 168 -4.15 8.70 1.71
C ARG A 168 -2.71 8.44 2.13
N MET A 169 -2.42 7.31 2.77
CA MET A 169 -1.12 7.09 3.37
C MET A 169 0.02 7.03 2.33
N PRO A 170 1.03 7.92 2.42
CA PRO A 170 2.15 7.88 1.50
C PRO A 170 3.13 6.75 1.82
N PHE A 171 3.86 6.34 0.78
CA PHE A 171 5.05 5.51 0.94
C PHE A 171 6.12 6.23 1.77
N GLY A 172 6.85 5.44 2.56
CA GLY A 172 7.98 5.92 3.36
C GLY A 172 7.63 6.28 4.80
N ILE A 173 6.36 6.21 5.21
CA ILE A 173 5.96 6.34 6.61
C ILE A 173 6.34 5.07 7.38
N LYS A 174 7.05 5.25 8.50
CA LYS A 174 7.63 4.18 9.32
C LYS A 174 6.63 3.10 9.76
N ASN A 175 5.44 3.50 10.19
CA ASN A 175 4.45 2.58 10.75
C ASN A 175 3.51 1.98 9.69
N ALA A 176 3.52 2.46 8.45
CA ALA A 176 2.58 1.99 7.42
C ALA A 176 2.64 0.45 7.18
N PRO A 177 3.82 -0.20 7.11
CA PRO A 177 3.89 -1.66 6.98
C PRO A 177 3.34 -2.40 8.21
N SER A 178 3.71 -1.96 9.43
CA SER A 178 3.25 -2.57 10.68
C SER A 178 1.73 -2.50 10.82
N HIS A 179 1.15 -1.33 10.55
CA HIS A 179 -0.29 -1.12 10.60
C HIS A 179 -1.02 -1.99 9.57
N TYR A 180 -0.51 -2.02 8.33
CA TYR A 180 -1.10 -2.85 7.28
C TYR A 180 -1.06 -4.34 7.64
N GLN A 181 0.06 -4.84 8.17
CA GLN A 181 0.17 -6.22 8.61
C GLN A 181 -0.80 -6.53 9.77
N ARG A 182 -0.93 -5.64 10.75
CA ARG A 182 -1.87 -5.79 11.88
C ARG A 182 -3.31 -5.87 11.41
N MET A 183 -3.69 -4.95 10.53
CA MET A 183 -5.02 -4.87 9.93
C MET A 183 -5.36 -6.18 9.22
N ILE A 184 -4.49 -6.63 8.30
CA ILE A 184 -4.74 -7.86 7.55
C ILE A 184 -4.79 -9.06 8.49
N ASN A 185 -3.86 -9.18 9.44
CA ASN A 185 -3.86 -10.30 10.38
C ASN A 185 -5.16 -10.38 11.19
N THR A 186 -5.80 -9.24 11.44
CA THR A 186 -7.11 -9.20 12.11
C THR A 186 -8.21 -9.70 11.17
N ILE A 187 -8.24 -9.19 9.93
CA ILE A 187 -9.29 -9.50 8.96
C ILE A 187 -9.21 -10.94 8.44
N PHE A 188 -8.00 -11.47 8.25
CA PHE A 188 -7.72 -12.80 7.73
C PHE A 188 -7.24 -13.77 8.81
N SER A 189 -7.61 -13.52 10.08
CA SER A 189 -7.14 -14.30 11.23
C SER A 189 -7.48 -15.79 11.12
N GLU A 190 -8.69 -16.11 10.63
CA GLU A 190 -9.14 -17.49 10.40
C GLU A 190 -8.30 -18.18 9.32
N GLU A 191 -8.14 -17.55 8.16
CA GLU A 191 -7.40 -18.10 7.03
C GLU A 191 -5.90 -18.29 7.32
N LEU A 192 -5.32 -17.36 8.08
CA LEU A 192 -3.96 -17.46 8.60
C LEU A 192 -3.83 -18.64 9.57
N SER A 193 -4.81 -18.83 10.46
CA SER A 193 -4.81 -19.92 11.44
C SER A 193 -4.93 -21.30 10.78
N GLU A 194 -5.67 -21.40 9.69
CA GLU A 194 -5.83 -22.63 8.91
C GLU A 194 -4.62 -22.93 8.01
N GLY A 195 -3.68 -21.99 7.86
CA GLY A 195 -2.38 -22.22 7.21
C GLY A 195 -2.44 -22.38 5.68
N TRP A 196 -3.45 -21.81 5.03
CA TRP A 196 -3.57 -21.82 3.56
C TRP A 196 -3.55 -20.45 2.90
N PHE A 197 -3.50 -19.42 3.72
CA PHE A 197 -3.39 -18.04 3.31
C PHE A 197 -2.10 -17.46 3.85
N ILE A 198 -1.40 -16.75 2.99
CA ILE A 198 -0.16 -16.09 3.30
C ILE A 198 -0.32 -14.63 2.92
N ILE A 199 0.10 -13.75 3.80
CA ILE A 199 0.26 -12.35 3.45
C ILE A 199 1.58 -11.79 3.98
N TYR A 200 2.27 -11.08 3.11
CA TYR A 200 3.47 -10.35 3.44
C TYR A 200 3.37 -8.93 2.88
N ILE A 201 3.00 -7.97 3.74
CA ILE A 201 2.71 -6.60 3.31
C ILE A 201 1.72 -6.66 2.13
N ASP A 202 2.10 -6.22 0.93
CA ASP A 202 1.19 -6.12 -0.22
C ASP A 202 0.99 -7.43 -1.00
N ASP A 203 1.78 -8.48 -0.71
CA ASP A 203 1.73 -9.77 -1.41
C ASP A 203 0.77 -10.75 -0.71
N ILE A 204 -0.35 -11.05 -1.37
CA ILE A 204 -1.38 -11.98 -0.90
C ILE A 204 -1.26 -13.29 -1.66
N ILE A 205 -1.12 -14.41 -0.96
CA ILE A 205 -0.96 -15.74 -1.58
C ILE A 205 -2.00 -16.70 -1.00
N VAL A 206 -2.71 -17.38 -1.91
CA VAL A 206 -3.71 -18.41 -1.63
C VAL A 206 -3.28 -19.69 -2.29
N PHE A 207 -3.39 -20.82 -1.60
CA PHE A 207 -2.96 -22.09 -2.17
C PHE A 207 -3.78 -23.30 -1.70
N HIS A 208 -3.85 -24.31 -2.56
CA HIS A 208 -4.46 -25.61 -2.24
C HIS A 208 -3.92 -26.73 -3.15
N LYS A 209 -4.18 -28.00 -2.78
CA LYS A 209 -3.85 -29.22 -3.55
C LYS A 209 -4.91 -29.60 -4.61
N ALA A 210 -6.17 -29.51 -4.23
CA ALA A 210 -7.34 -29.72 -5.09
C ALA A 210 -7.90 -28.40 -5.66
N TRP A 211 -8.40 -28.46 -6.90
CA TRP A 211 -8.88 -27.31 -7.67
C TRP A 211 -10.12 -26.65 -7.06
N ASP A 212 -11.18 -27.41 -6.76
CA ASP A 212 -12.44 -26.83 -6.29
C ASP A 212 -12.27 -26.14 -4.93
N SER A 213 -11.48 -26.73 -4.03
CA SER A 213 -11.13 -26.10 -2.75
C SER A 213 -10.26 -24.84 -2.92
N HIS A 214 -9.39 -24.80 -3.94
CA HIS A 214 -8.62 -23.58 -4.28
C HIS A 214 -9.56 -22.45 -4.67
N LEU A 215 -10.56 -22.74 -5.50
CA LEU A 215 -11.55 -21.74 -5.92
C LEU A 215 -12.40 -21.26 -4.73
N THR A 216 -12.82 -22.15 -3.84
CA THR A 216 -13.54 -21.76 -2.61
C THR A 216 -12.69 -20.83 -1.73
N ARG A 217 -11.41 -21.15 -1.53
CA ARG A 217 -10.48 -20.29 -0.76
C ARG A 217 -10.27 -18.93 -1.43
N LEU A 218 -10.09 -18.92 -2.76
CA LEU A 218 -9.93 -17.69 -3.52
C LEU A 218 -11.20 -16.83 -3.45
N GLU A 219 -12.38 -17.44 -3.50
CA GLU A 219 -13.66 -16.74 -3.35
C GLU A 219 -13.77 -16.04 -2.00
N ILE A 220 -13.44 -16.72 -0.89
CA ILE A 220 -13.42 -16.13 0.46
C ILE A 220 -12.52 -14.90 0.50
N VAL A 221 -11.32 -15.01 -0.06
CA VAL A 221 -10.37 -13.89 -0.07
C VAL A 221 -10.88 -12.73 -0.92
N LEU A 222 -11.39 -12.99 -2.13
CA LEU A 222 -11.95 -11.94 -3.00
C LEU A 222 -13.16 -11.25 -2.35
N GLN A 223 -14.02 -11.99 -1.65
CA GLN A 223 -15.13 -11.42 -0.89
C GLN A 223 -14.64 -10.43 0.16
N LYS A 224 -13.65 -10.81 0.99
CA LYS A 224 -13.07 -9.92 2.00
C LYS A 224 -12.40 -8.69 1.37
N ILE A 225 -11.68 -8.86 0.26
CA ILE A 225 -11.06 -7.74 -0.48
C ILE A 225 -12.11 -6.71 -0.92
N VAL A 226 -13.24 -7.18 -1.48
CA VAL A 226 -14.36 -6.31 -1.88
C VAL A 226 -15.01 -5.63 -0.68
N GLN A 227 -15.23 -6.35 0.42
CA GLN A 227 -15.81 -5.78 1.65
C GLN A 227 -14.96 -4.68 2.26
N LEU A 228 -13.63 -4.84 2.22
CA LEU A 228 -12.68 -3.81 2.64
C LEU A 228 -12.58 -2.63 1.67
N ASN A 229 -13.21 -2.73 0.50
CA ASN A 229 -13.01 -1.81 -0.61
C ASN A 229 -11.51 -1.65 -0.99
N MET A 230 -10.76 -2.75 -0.87
CA MET A 230 -9.38 -2.84 -1.33
C MET A 230 -9.36 -3.27 -2.80
N LYS A 231 -8.38 -2.79 -3.56
CA LYS A 231 -8.15 -3.11 -4.96
C LYS A 231 -6.85 -3.87 -5.15
N ILE A 232 -6.87 -4.87 -6.01
CA ILE A 232 -5.69 -5.62 -6.44
C ILE A 232 -5.37 -5.34 -7.92
N SER A 233 -4.08 -5.40 -8.25
CA SER A 233 -3.57 -5.12 -9.59
C SER A 233 -3.68 -6.35 -10.48
N MET A 234 -4.70 -6.39 -11.35
CA MET A 234 -4.90 -7.52 -12.28
C MET A 234 -3.65 -7.85 -13.11
N LYS A 235 -2.86 -6.85 -13.51
CA LYS A 235 -1.63 -7.04 -14.31
C LYS A 235 -0.49 -7.73 -13.57
N LYS A 236 -0.52 -7.73 -12.23
CA LYS A 236 0.53 -8.29 -11.38
C LYS A 236 0.08 -9.56 -10.66
N CYS A 237 -1.22 -9.83 -10.65
CA CYS A 237 -1.77 -11.06 -10.11
C CYS A 237 -1.41 -12.24 -11.01
N HIS A 238 -1.15 -13.38 -10.38
CA HIS A 238 -0.93 -14.67 -11.03
C HIS A 238 -1.93 -15.64 -10.43
N PHE A 239 -2.78 -16.25 -11.26
CA PHE A 239 -3.86 -17.11 -10.78
C PHE A 239 -3.57 -18.56 -11.09
N SER A 240 -3.76 -19.42 -10.08
CA SER A 240 -3.84 -20.86 -10.27
C SER A 240 -2.61 -21.49 -10.93
N CYS A 241 -1.43 -20.96 -10.65
CA CYS A 241 -0.16 -21.46 -11.17
C CYS A 241 0.31 -22.70 -10.38
N SER A 242 0.98 -23.62 -11.06
CA SER A 242 1.68 -24.74 -10.42
C SER A 242 3.07 -24.34 -9.90
N GLU A 243 3.66 -23.29 -10.48
CA GLU A 243 4.93 -22.72 -10.05
C GLU A 243 4.81 -21.20 -10.07
N LEU A 244 5.32 -20.53 -9.03
CA LEU A 244 5.28 -19.09 -8.92
C LEU A 244 6.53 -18.55 -8.25
N LYS A 245 7.06 -17.44 -8.77
CA LYS A 245 8.03 -16.63 -8.05
C LYS A 245 7.30 -15.72 -7.05
N ALA A 246 7.29 -16.09 -5.78
CA ALA A 246 6.65 -15.35 -4.70
C ALA A 246 7.68 -14.98 -3.61
N LEU A 247 7.59 -13.77 -3.07
CA LEU A 247 8.46 -13.29 -1.99
C LEU A 247 9.98 -13.43 -2.27
N GLY A 248 10.37 -13.39 -3.54
CA GLY A 248 11.76 -13.58 -3.98
C GLY A 248 12.21 -15.04 -4.17
N HIS A 249 11.34 -16.02 -3.90
CA HIS A 249 11.62 -17.45 -4.04
C HIS A 249 10.75 -18.09 -5.13
N VAL A 250 11.27 -19.12 -5.80
CA VAL A 250 10.47 -19.97 -6.69
C VAL A 250 9.80 -21.04 -5.84
N VAL A 251 8.48 -21.16 -5.99
CA VAL A 251 7.63 -22.08 -5.25
C VAL A 251 6.95 -23.00 -6.26
N SER A 252 7.05 -24.32 -6.05
CA SER A 252 6.51 -25.39 -6.90
C SER A 252 5.97 -26.53 -6.05
#